data_AF-A0AA44KT38-F1
#
_entry.id   AF-A0AA44KT38-F1
#
_cell.length_a   1.000
_cell.length_b   1.000
_cell.length_c   1.000
_cell.angle_alpha   90.00
_cell.angle_beta   90.00
_cell.angle_gamma   90.00
#
_symmetry.space_group_name_H-M   'P 1'
#
loop_
_entity.id
_entity.type
_entity.pdbx_description
1 polymer ?
#
loop_
_entity_poly.entity_id
_entity_poly.type
_entity_poly.pdbx_seq_one_letter_code
_entity_poly.pdbx_strand_id
1 'polypeptide(L)'
;MWLFSEEKIAKEYAEYYQFKRNDIYLVKKVEFQELLISSYYAMFSGIYQVIIDEGRDFLICNIYDLVNECFVKQGQPPVLAKSEYAIMNVLNSVRFCDDKLWIVPSKDTIGEEIILNKFVPVVEKDYIKVFISEKDCKKYSKEQGNTNEIAIDMNMSSLQNIIKETIDNNIKNVRFLINDSEVKMSTTKLYNILQRMNGTE
;
A
#
# COMPACT_ATOMS: atom_id res chain seq x y z
N MET A 1 -12.36 -10.60 -3.00
CA MET A 1 -13.44 -10.27 -3.95
C MET A 1 -13.72 -11.52 -4.77
N TRP A 2 -14.99 -11.88 -4.96
CA TRP A 2 -15.43 -13.04 -5.75
C TRP A 2 -16.10 -12.54 -7.01
N LEU A 3 -15.66 -13.03 -8.17
CA LEU A 3 -16.17 -12.62 -9.47
C LEU A 3 -16.68 -13.86 -10.18
N PHE A 4 -17.95 -13.84 -10.58
CA PHE A 4 -18.60 -14.97 -11.26
C PHE A 4 -18.91 -14.58 -12.70
N SER A 5 -18.55 -15.44 -13.66
CA SER A 5 -18.93 -15.24 -15.07
C SER A 5 -20.41 -15.55 -15.33
N GLU A 6 -20.99 -16.47 -14.54
CA GLU A 6 -22.37 -16.93 -14.66
C GLU A 6 -23.25 -16.47 -13.48
N GLU A 7 -24.36 -15.80 -13.79
CA GLU A 7 -25.31 -15.31 -12.77
C GLU A 7 -25.91 -16.44 -11.92
N LYS A 8 -26.13 -17.62 -12.52
CA LYS A 8 -26.65 -18.79 -11.80
C LYS A 8 -25.72 -19.19 -10.66
N ILE A 9 -24.42 -19.22 -10.93
CA ILE A 9 -23.39 -19.63 -9.97
C ILE A 9 -23.23 -18.56 -8.89
N ALA A 10 -23.27 -17.28 -9.27
CA ALA A 10 -23.29 -16.19 -8.32
C ALA A 10 -24.49 -16.28 -7.34
N LYS A 11 -25.68 -16.66 -7.84
CA LYS A 11 -26.88 -16.86 -7.02
C LYS A 11 -26.77 -18.09 -6.12
N GLU A 12 -26.25 -19.20 -6.62
CA GLU A 12 -25.99 -20.40 -5.80
C GLU A 12 -25.01 -20.12 -4.67
N TYR A 13 -23.92 -19.38 -4.96
CA TYR A 13 -22.96 -18.93 -3.97
C TYR A 13 -23.58 -17.95 -2.95
N ALA A 14 -24.33 -16.96 -3.43
CA ALA A 14 -25.03 -16.01 -2.56
C ALA A 14 -26.07 -16.68 -1.67
N GLU A 15 -26.78 -17.72 -2.15
CA GLU A 15 -27.68 -18.53 -1.32
C GLU A 15 -26.90 -19.27 -0.23
N TYR A 16 -25.80 -19.94 -0.58
CA TYR A 16 -24.98 -20.71 0.36
C TYR A 16 -24.45 -19.85 1.52
N TYR A 17 -23.96 -18.64 1.22
CA TYR A 17 -23.44 -17.70 2.23
C TYR A 17 -24.49 -16.73 2.79
N GLN A 18 -25.76 -16.90 2.41
CA GLN A 18 -26.88 -16.03 2.81
C GLN A 18 -26.67 -14.53 2.49
N PHE A 19 -26.05 -14.22 1.36
CA PHE A 19 -25.95 -12.86 0.82
C PHE A 19 -27.25 -12.43 0.12
N LYS A 20 -28.33 -12.35 0.91
CA LYS A 20 -29.66 -11.91 0.47
C LYS A 20 -30.26 -10.89 1.43
N ARG A 21 -31.02 -9.94 0.87
CA ARG A 21 -31.81 -8.98 1.65
C ARG A 21 -33.23 -8.97 1.10
N ASN A 22 -34.22 -9.24 1.95
CA ASN A 22 -35.63 -9.34 1.56
C ASN A 22 -35.84 -10.30 0.37
N ASP A 23 -35.24 -11.50 0.42
CA ASP A 23 -35.29 -12.53 -0.62
C ASP A 23 -34.72 -12.13 -1.99
N ILE A 24 -34.02 -11.00 -2.07
CA ILE A 24 -33.27 -10.57 -3.24
C ILE A 24 -31.79 -10.91 -3.02
N TYR A 25 -31.22 -11.69 -3.95
CA TYR A 25 -29.80 -11.97 -3.99
C TYR A 25 -29.00 -10.69 -4.19
N LEU A 26 -27.99 -10.45 -3.35
CA LEU A 26 -27.08 -9.31 -3.46
C LEU A 26 -25.99 -9.60 -4.51
N VAL A 27 -26.42 -9.94 -5.73
CA VAL A 27 -25.57 -10.25 -6.88
C VAL A 27 -25.69 -9.11 -7.89
N LYS A 28 -24.56 -8.59 -8.38
CA LYS A 28 -24.51 -7.56 -9.40
C LYS A 28 -23.69 -8.04 -10.59
N LYS A 29 -24.22 -7.86 -11.80
CA LYS A 29 -23.41 -8.00 -13.02
C LYS A 29 -22.46 -6.82 -13.11
N VAL A 30 -21.16 -7.10 -13.17
CA VAL A 30 -20.09 -6.10 -13.20
C VAL A 30 -19.55 -5.98 -14.63
N GLU A 31 -19.63 -4.79 -15.21
CA GLU A 31 -19.01 -4.51 -16.52
C GLU A 31 -17.49 -4.48 -16.41
N PHE A 32 -16.74 -4.77 -17.48
CA PHE A 32 -15.27 -4.85 -17.43
C PHE A 32 -14.61 -3.58 -16.85
N GLN A 33 -15.13 -2.40 -17.20
CA GLN A 33 -14.64 -1.13 -16.65
C GLN A 33 -14.87 -1.04 -15.14
N GLU A 34 -16.03 -1.47 -14.67
CA GLU A 34 -16.33 -1.52 -13.24
C GLU A 34 -15.42 -2.54 -12.54
N LEU A 35 -15.17 -3.70 -13.15
CA LEU A 35 -14.23 -4.69 -12.63
C LEU A 35 -12.81 -4.13 -12.49
N LEU A 36 -12.33 -3.41 -13.49
CA LEU A 36 -11.03 -2.76 -13.46
C LEU A 36 -10.96 -1.74 -12.32
N ILE A 37 -11.97 -0.89 -12.20
CA ILE A 37 -12.06 0.13 -11.14
C ILE A 37 -12.11 -0.53 -9.76
N SER A 38 -12.98 -1.54 -9.56
CA SER A 38 -13.08 -2.27 -8.30
C SER A 38 -11.78 -2.99 -7.94
N SER A 39 -11.14 -3.64 -8.91
CA SER A 39 -9.85 -4.31 -8.71
C SER A 39 -8.74 -3.33 -8.38
N TYR A 40 -8.73 -2.18 -9.07
CA TYR A 40 -7.79 -1.09 -8.82
C TYR A 40 -7.91 -0.58 -7.39
N TYR A 41 -9.12 -0.28 -6.91
CA TYR A 41 -9.32 0.15 -5.53
C TYR A 41 -9.01 -0.97 -4.52
N ALA A 42 -9.39 -2.21 -4.82
CA ALA A 42 -9.10 -3.36 -3.97
C ALA A 42 -7.60 -3.53 -3.68
N MET A 43 -6.73 -3.24 -4.66
CA MET A 43 -5.28 -3.24 -4.48
C MET A 43 -4.81 -2.28 -3.37
N PHE A 44 -5.53 -1.16 -3.17
CA PHE A 44 -5.28 -0.18 -2.10
C PHE A 44 -6.03 -0.44 -0.78
N SER A 45 -6.80 -1.53 -0.73
CA SER A 45 -7.62 -1.93 0.41
C SER A 45 -7.16 -3.23 1.06
N GLY A 46 -5.90 -3.63 0.88
CA GLY A 46 -5.34 -4.82 1.53
C GLY A 46 -5.80 -6.15 0.92
N ILE A 47 -6.46 -6.15 -0.24
CA ILE A 47 -6.76 -7.38 -0.96
C ILE A 47 -5.50 -7.80 -1.70
N TYR A 48 -4.97 -8.99 -1.44
CA TYR A 48 -3.78 -9.51 -2.12
C TYR A 48 -4.12 -10.48 -3.27
N GLN A 49 -5.28 -11.14 -3.18
CA GLN A 49 -5.67 -12.23 -4.07
C GLN A 49 -7.15 -12.10 -4.46
N VAL A 50 -7.45 -12.48 -5.69
CA VAL A 50 -8.81 -12.53 -6.25
C VAL A 50 -9.06 -13.92 -6.80
N ILE A 51 -10.29 -14.38 -6.64
CA ILE A 51 -10.79 -15.62 -7.24
C ILE A 51 -11.81 -15.21 -8.31
N ILE A 52 -11.53 -15.58 -9.55
CA ILE A 52 -12.42 -15.44 -10.69
C ILE A 52 -12.96 -16.83 -10.99
N ASP A 53 -14.26 -17.01 -10.83
CA ASP A 53 -14.94 -18.28 -11.00
C ASP A 53 -15.75 -18.24 -12.30
N GLU A 54 -15.38 -19.11 -13.26
CA GLU A 54 -16.11 -19.28 -14.52
C GLU A 54 -17.03 -20.52 -14.50
N GLY A 55 -17.27 -21.07 -13.32
CA GLY A 55 -18.23 -22.12 -13.03
C GLY A 55 -17.66 -23.53 -13.03
N ARG A 56 -17.07 -23.96 -14.13
CA ARG A 56 -16.38 -25.26 -14.19
C ARG A 56 -14.92 -25.16 -13.76
N ASP A 57 -14.32 -23.99 -13.96
CA ASP A 57 -12.94 -23.67 -13.65
C ASP A 57 -12.90 -22.37 -12.86
N PHE A 58 -11.92 -22.24 -11.96
CA PHE A 58 -11.64 -20.99 -11.27
C PHE A 58 -10.18 -20.60 -11.45
N LEU A 59 -9.94 -19.30 -11.54
CA LEU A 59 -8.62 -18.70 -11.58
C LEU A 59 -8.37 -17.97 -10.26
N ILE A 60 -7.28 -18.34 -9.58
CA ILE A 60 -6.74 -17.58 -8.45
C ILE A 60 -5.60 -16.72 -8.98
N CYS A 61 -5.69 -15.40 -8.81
CA CYS A 61 -4.65 -14.47 -9.26
C CYS A 61 -4.33 -13.42 -8.19
N ASN A 62 -3.11 -12.88 -8.23
CA ASN A 62 -2.74 -11.74 -7.41
C ASN A 62 -3.46 -10.50 -7.92
N ILE A 63 -3.97 -9.64 -7.03
CA ILE A 63 -4.67 -8.41 -7.44
C ILE A 63 -3.77 -7.50 -8.30
N TYR A 64 -2.46 -7.47 -8.01
CA TYR A 64 -1.50 -6.63 -8.72
C TYR A 64 -1.35 -7.09 -10.16
N ASP A 65 -1.26 -8.41 -10.38
CA ASP A 65 -1.13 -8.97 -11.72
C ASP A 65 -2.42 -8.70 -12.51
N LEU A 66 -3.60 -8.91 -11.90
CA LEU A 66 -4.89 -8.63 -12.51
C LEU A 66 -5.02 -7.16 -12.95
N VAL A 67 -4.75 -6.21 -12.03
CA VAL A 67 -4.88 -4.78 -12.31
C VAL A 67 -3.90 -4.36 -13.41
N ASN A 68 -2.63 -4.74 -13.30
CA ASN A 68 -1.63 -4.33 -14.28
C ASN A 68 -1.89 -4.93 -15.67
N GLU A 69 -2.30 -6.20 -15.76
CA GLU A 69 -2.68 -6.82 -17.03
C GLU A 69 -3.86 -6.08 -17.68
N CYS A 70 -4.88 -5.70 -16.89
CA CYS A 70 -5.99 -4.91 -17.41
C CYS A 70 -5.55 -3.54 -17.97
N PHE A 71 -4.65 -2.83 -17.28
CA PHE A 71 -4.10 -1.56 -17.79
C PHE A 71 -3.29 -1.76 -19.08
N VAL A 72 -2.44 -2.79 -19.12
CA VAL A 72 -1.63 -3.13 -20.31
C VAL A 72 -2.54 -3.48 -21.50
N LYS A 73 -3.62 -4.23 -21.28
CA LYS A 73 -4.62 -4.56 -22.33
C LYS A 73 -5.33 -3.32 -22.87
N GLN A 74 -5.46 -2.26 -22.09
CA GLN A 74 -6.00 -0.96 -22.53
C GLN A 74 -4.95 -0.05 -23.18
N GLY A 75 -3.72 -0.51 -23.38
CA GLY A 75 -2.62 0.30 -23.91
C GLY A 75 -2.07 1.32 -22.92
N GLN A 76 -2.34 1.14 -21.63
CA GLN A 76 -1.84 1.99 -20.54
C GLN A 76 -0.63 1.36 -19.85
N PRO A 77 0.27 2.15 -19.26
CA PRO A 77 1.37 1.62 -18.47
C PRO A 77 0.85 0.91 -17.20
N PRO A 78 1.61 -0.07 -16.66
CA PRO A 78 1.30 -0.66 -15.36
C PRO A 78 1.20 0.40 -14.26
N VAL A 79 0.28 0.19 -13.30
CA VAL A 79 0.07 1.09 -12.17
C VAL A 79 1.31 1.10 -11.26
N LEU A 80 1.86 -0.09 -10.99
CA LEU A 80 3.05 -0.29 -10.15
C LEU A 80 4.03 -1.22 -10.87
N ALA A 81 5.32 -0.94 -10.74
CA ALA A 81 6.34 -1.94 -11.02
C ALA A 81 6.32 -3.04 -9.94
N LYS A 82 6.84 -4.22 -10.27
CA LYS A 82 6.83 -5.36 -9.36
C LYS A 82 7.60 -5.09 -8.06
N SER A 83 8.72 -4.36 -8.15
CA SER A 83 9.48 -3.92 -6.98
C SER A 83 8.65 -2.97 -6.12
N GLU A 84 7.96 -2.00 -6.72
CA GLU A 84 7.10 -1.04 -6.03
C GLU A 84 5.91 -1.69 -5.32
N TYR A 85 5.42 -2.84 -5.82
CA TYR A 85 4.35 -3.58 -5.15
C TYR A 85 4.77 -4.15 -3.78
N ALA A 86 6.07 -4.39 -3.55
CA ALA A 86 6.55 -4.75 -2.22
C ALA A 86 6.30 -3.64 -1.19
N ILE A 87 6.46 -2.37 -1.59
CA ILE A 87 6.12 -1.21 -0.75
C ILE A 87 4.61 -1.19 -0.49
N MET A 88 3.81 -1.49 -1.51
CA MET A 88 2.35 -1.54 -1.37
C MET A 88 1.90 -2.56 -0.32
N ASN A 89 2.51 -3.76 -0.32
CA ASN A 89 2.24 -4.79 0.68
C ASN A 89 2.60 -4.32 2.09
N VAL A 90 3.76 -3.66 2.26
CA VAL A 90 4.15 -3.07 3.54
C VAL A 90 3.12 -2.04 4.03
N LEU A 91 2.68 -1.12 3.17
CA LEU A 91 1.67 -0.13 3.54
C LEU A 91 0.32 -0.77 3.91
N ASN A 92 -0.08 -1.82 3.20
CA ASN A 92 -1.28 -2.58 3.53
C ASN A 92 -1.15 -3.28 4.90
N SER A 93 -0.01 -3.90 5.20
CA SER A 93 0.21 -4.51 6.52
C SER A 93 0.20 -3.47 7.64
N VAL A 94 0.77 -2.28 7.43
CA VAL A 94 0.73 -1.18 8.41
C VAL A 94 -0.70 -0.71 8.66
N ARG A 95 -1.53 -0.71 7.63
CA ARG A 95 -2.93 -0.26 7.73
C ARG A 95 -3.86 -1.31 8.35
N PHE A 96 -3.68 -2.59 8.02
CA PHE A 96 -4.66 -3.65 8.34
C PHE A 96 -4.15 -4.71 9.30
N CYS A 97 -2.85 -4.74 9.59
CA CYS A 97 -2.20 -5.76 10.44
C CYS A 97 -1.41 -5.14 11.60
N ASP A 98 -1.55 -3.84 11.86
CA ASP A 98 -0.85 -3.09 12.91
C ASP A 98 0.69 -3.16 12.84
N ASP A 99 1.24 -3.48 11.66
CA ASP A 99 2.68 -3.41 11.43
C ASP A 99 3.18 -1.96 11.54
N LYS A 100 4.45 -1.79 11.93
CA LYS A 100 5.04 -0.48 12.19
C LYS A 100 6.04 -0.07 11.13
N LEU A 101 6.12 1.24 10.89
CA LEU A 101 7.17 1.85 10.09
C LEU A 101 8.06 2.70 10.97
N TRP A 102 9.34 2.71 10.64
CA TRP A 102 10.34 3.44 11.38
C TRP A 102 11.12 4.37 10.45
N ILE A 103 11.52 5.51 10.98
CA ILE A 103 12.39 6.45 10.29
C ILE A 103 13.37 7.08 11.27
N VAL A 104 14.50 7.52 10.73
CA VAL A 104 15.51 8.26 11.49
C VAL A 104 15.31 9.76 11.26
N PRO A 105 15.20 10.58 12.31
CA PRO A 105 15.18 12.02 12.17
C PRO A 105 16.57 12.61 11.89
N SER A 106 16.62 13.75 11.21
CA SER A 106 17.85 14.44 10.77
C SER A 106 18.71 15.00 11.92
N LYS A 107 18.14 15.19 13.10
CA LYS A 107 18.81 15.63 14.32
C LYS A 107 18.17 14.93 15.51
N ASP A 108 18.89 14.89 16.64
CA ASP A 108 18.30 14.52 17.92
C ASP A 108 17.05 15.35 18.17
N THR A 109 15.90 14.69 18.02
CA THR A 109 14.59 15.34 18.08
C THR A 109 14.06 15.22 19.50
N ILE A 110 13.62 16.32 20.09
CA ILE A 110 13.11 16.35 21.46
C ILE A 110 11.67 15.80 21.47
N GLY A 111 11.25 15.19 22.58
CA GLY A 111 10.00 14.42 22.67
C GLY A 111 8.74 15.07 22.12
N GLU A 112 8.56 16.39 22.20
CA GLU A 112 7.38 17.08 21.63
C GLU A 112 7.29 17.00 20.10
N GLU A 113 8.41 17.13 19.39
CA GLU A 113 8.44 17.03 17.92
C GLU A 113 8.14 15.60 17.45
N ILE A 114 8.55 14.60 18.23
CA ILE A 114 8.24 13.18 17.98
C ILE A 114 6.74 12.93 18.23
N ILE A 115 6.21 13.39 19.37
CA ILE A 115 4.79 13.23 19.73
C ILE A 115 3.88 13.90 18.69
N LEU A 116 4.28 15.07 18.18
CA LEU A 116 3.51 15.81 17.19
C LEU A 116 3.78 15.37 15.74
N ASN A 117 4.66 14.39 15.50
CA ASN A 117 5.14 13.98 14.18
C ASN A 117 5.64 15.17 13.33
N LYS A 118 6.33 16.12 13.96
CA LYS A 118 6.89 17.33 13.35
C LYS A 118 8.41 17.26 13.29
N PHE A 119 8.94 16.18 12.73
CA PHE A 119 10.38 16.00 12.60
C PHE A 119 10.76 15.89 11.12
N VAL A 120 11.95 16.39 10.80
CA VAL A 120 12.52 16.27 9.45
C VAL A 120 13.34 14.99 9.40
N PRO A 121 13.06 14.05 8.47
CA PRO A 121 13.81 12.81 8.36
C PRO A 121 15.26 13.05 7.89
N VAL A 122 16.16 12.11 8.16
CA VAL A 122 17.48 12.10 7.52
C VAL A 122 17.32 12.02 6.01
N VAL A 123 18.00 12.91 5.29
CA VAL A 123 18.02 12.96 3.84
C VAL A 123 19.40 12.55 3.34
N GLU A 124 19.45 11.51 2.51
CA GLU A 124 20.66 11.08 1.81
C GLU A 124 20.57 11.48 0.33
N LYS A 125 21.34 12.49 -0.07
CA LYS A 125 21.37 13.04 -1.44
C LYS A 125 19.98 13.49 -1.93
N ASP A 126 19.18 12.56 -2.45
CA ASP A 126 17.88 12.78 -3.07
C ASP A 126 16.79 11.82 -2.55
N TYR A 127 17.04 11.12 -1.44
CA TYR A 127 16.07 10.21 -0.83
C TYR A 127 16.04 10.24 0.70
N ILE A 128 14.93 9.77 1.26
CA ILE A 128 14.80 9.38 2.66
C ILE A 128 14.64 7.85 2.76
N LYS A 129 14.97 7.27 3.91
CA LYS A 129 14.84 5.83 4.18
C LYS A 129 13.69 5.55 5.16
N VAL A 130 12.92 4.52 4.87
CA VAL A 130 11.86 3.98 5.72
C VAL A 130 12.19 2.53 6.04
N PHE A 131 11.97 2.12 7.27
CA PHE A 131 12.33 0.80 7.79
C PHE A 131 11.09 0.08 8.29
N ILE A 132 10.99 -1.23 8.04
CA ILE A 132 9.96 -2.09 8.64
C ILE A 132 10.41 -2.72 9.98
N SER A 133 11.66 -2.47 10.37
CA SER A 133 12.32 -3.03 11.55
C SER A 133 12.94 -1.90 12.36
N GLU A 134 12.55 -1.80 13.63
CA GLU A 134 13.11 -0.82 14.56
C GLU A 134 14.62 -1.02 14.71
N LYS A 135 15.07 -2.28 14.79
CA LYS A 135 16.49 -2.63 14.96
C LYS A 135 17.33 -2.10 13.80
N ASP A 136 16.87 -2.24 12.57
CA ASP A 136 17.60 -1.78 11.39
C ASP A 136 17.60 -0.25 11.30
N CYS A 137 16.49 0.37 11.70
CA CYS A 137 16.39 1.82 11.84
C CYS A 137 17.40 2.35 12.87
N LYS A 138 17.51 1.72 14.05
CA LYS A 138 18.47 2.07 15.10
C LYS A 138 19.91 1.92 14.66
N LYS A 139 20.23 0.83 13.97
CA LYS A 139 21.55 0.61 13.37
C LYS A 139 21.89 1.72 12.38
N TYR A 140 20.97 2.05 11.47
CA TYR A 140 21.14 3.14 10.53
C TYR A 140 21.28 4.50 11.24
N SER A 141 20.51 4.75 12.30
CA SER A 141 20.60 5.97 13.12
C SER A 141 22.00 6.20 13.68
N LYS A 142 22.65 5.13 14.17
CA LYS A 142 24.04 5.16 14.61
C LYS A 142 25.02 5.46 13.49
N GLU A 143 24.81 4.88 12.30
CA GLU A 143 25.63 5.14 11.11
C GLU A 143 25.52 6.61 10.64
N GLN A 144 24.38 7.26 10.92
CA GLN A 144 24.18 8.70 10.67
C GLN A 144 24.75 9.60 11.78
N GLY A 145 25.37 9.04 12.82
CA GLY A 145 26.00 9.79 13.91
C GLY A 145 25.10 10.11 15.10
N ASN A 146 23.86 9.60 15.15
CA ASN A 146 22.99 9.75 16.31
C ASN A 146 23.43 8.80 17.43
N THR A 147 23.93 9.34 18.54
CA THR A 147 24.46 8.54 19.66
C THR A 147 23.38 7.79 20.43
N ASN A 148 22.13 8.26 20.35
CA ASN A 148 20.98 7.68 21.07
C ASN A 148 20.23 6.61 20.27
N GLU A 149 20.70 6.25 19.07
CA GLU A 149 20.08 5.24 18.22
C GLU A 149 18.56 5.50 18.04
N ILE A 150 18.19 6.74 17.68
CA ILE A 150 16.79 7.16 17.59
C ILE A 150 16.10 6.48 16.41
N ALA A 151 14.93 5.88 16.66
CA ALA A 151 14.01 5.36 15.65
C ALA A 151 12.59 5.82 16.00
N ILE A 152 11.94 6.51 15.06
CA ILE A 152 10.59 7.06 15.27
C ILE A 152 9.56 6.16 14.58
N ASP A 153 8.59 5.67 15.36
CA ASP A 153 7.41 4.94 14.88
C ASP A 153 6.49 5.88 14.10
N MET A 154 6.02 5.44 12.93
CA MET A 154 5.13 6.19 12.06
C MET A 154 3.93 5.34 11.66
N ASN A 155 2.74 5.93 11.78
CA ASN A 155 1.55 5.41 11.13
C ASN A 155 1.39 5.98 9.70
N MET A 156 0.35 5.53 9.00
CA MET A 156 0.06 5.95 7.62
C MET A 156 -0.12 7.46 7.45
N SER A 157 -0.73 8.13 8.44
CA SER A 157 -0.95 9.58 8.40
C SER A 157 0.35 10.35 8.61
N SER A 158 1.18 9.92 9.57
CA SER A 158 2.52 10.48 9.79
C SER A 158 3.39 10.33 8.55
N LEU A 159 3.39 9.14 7.95
CA LEU A 159 4.12 8.89 6.71
C LEU A 159 3.63 9.82 5.59
N GLN A 160 2.32 9.97 5.39
CA GLN A 160 1.79 10.88 4.36
C GLN A 160 2.27 12.32 4.54
N ASN A 161 2.28 12.83 5.78
CA ASN A 161 2.76 14.17 6.08
C ASN A 161 4.25 14.32 5.80
N ILE A 162 5.06 13.35 6.23
CA ILE A 162 6.51 13.35 5.98
C ILE A 162 6.80 13.30 4.47
N ILE A 163 6.08 12.47 3.71
CA ILE A 163 6.24 12.42 2.25
C ILE A 163 5.84 13.74 1.60
N LYS A 164 4.78 14.41 2.08
CA LYS A 164 4.40 15.74 1.59
C LYS A 164 5.53 16.74 1.80
N GLU A 165 6.07 16.84 3.01
CA GLU A 165 7.19 17.74 3.31
C GLU A 165 8.45 17.37 2.49
N THR A 166 8.68 16.07 2.28
CA THR A 166 9.78 15.56 1.46
C THR A 166 9.67 16.05 0.00
N ILE A 167 8.45 16.08 -0.56
CA ILE A 167 8.17 16.65 -1.88
C ILE A 167 8.43 18.15 -1.89
N ASP A 168 7.93 18.89 -0.89
CA ASP A 168 8.10 20.34 -0.77
C ASP A 168 9.60 20.75 -0.68
N ASN A 169 10.43 19.86 -0.13
CA ASN A 169 11.89 20.01 -0.07
C ASN A 169 12.65 19.47 -1.31
N ASN A 170 11.97 19.18 -2.41
CA ASN A 170 12.54 18.67 -3.67
C ASN A 170 13.28 17.33 -3.57
N ILE A 171 12.97 16.52 -2.56
CA ILE A 171 13.52 15.17 -2.43
C ILE A 171 12.66 14.22 -3.27
N LYS A 172 13.30 13.55 -4.23
CA LYS A 172 12.58 12.86 -5.31
C LYS A 172 12.19 11.43 -4.98
N ASN A 173 12.89 10.82 -4.03
CA ASN A 173 12.85 9.38 -3.84
C ASN A 173 12.65 9.00 -2.38
N VAL A 174 12.03 7.84 -2.19
CA VAL A 174 11.96 7.14 -0.91
C VAL A 174 12.56 5.76 -1.12
N ARG A 175 13.20 5.22 -0.10
CA ARG A 175 13.67 3.84 -0.08
C ARG A 175 13.14 3.11 1.14
N PHE A 176 12.47 1.99 0.92
CA PHE A 176 12.06 1.08 1.98
C PHE A 176 13.12 -0.02 2.13
N LEU A 177 13.59 -0.26 3.35
CA LEU A 177 14.37 -1.45 3.65
C LEU A 177 13.40 -2.60 3.97
N ILE A 178 13.32 -3.59 3.08
CA ILE A 178 12.42 -4.75 3.16
C ILE A 178 13.28 -6.01 2.99
N ASN A 179 13.37 -6.86 4.03
CA ASN A 179 14.15 -8.11 4.00
C ASN A 179 15.56 -7.92 3.44
N ASP A 180 16.33 -7.01 4.03
CA ASP A 180 17.70 -6.63 3.62
C ASP A 180 17.84 -6.01 2.21
N SER A 181 16.72 -5.73 1.53
CA SER A 181 16.71 -5.12 0.19
C SER A 181 16.15 -3.70 0.24
N GLU A 182 16.82 -2.75 -0.39
CA GLU A 182 16.29 -1.40 -0.59
C GLU A 182 15.37 -1.35 -1.81
N VAL A 183 14.08 -1.09 -1.57
CA VAL A 183 13.08 -0.89 -2.61
C VAL A 183 12.82 0.60 -2.78
N LYS A 184 12.98 1.09 -4.01
CA LYS A 184 12.86 2.52 -4.35
C LYS A 184 11.49 2.84 -4.93
N MET A 185 10.93 4.00 -4.55
CA MET A 185 9.75 4.62 -5.18
C MET A 185 9.90 6.14 -5.20
N SER A 186 9.38 6.81 -6.23
CA SER A 186 9.35 8.29 -6.22
C SER A 186 8.42 8.82 -5.14
N THR A 187 8.77 9.93 -4.51
CA THR A 187 7.98 10.56 -3.43
C THR A 187 6.58 10.95 -3.90
N THR A 188 6.45 11.51 -5.10
CA THR A 188 5.14 11.85 -5.70
C THR A 188 4.24 10.63 -5.88
N LYS A 189 4.79 9.52 -6.39
CA LYS A 189 4.03 8.28 -6.56
C LYS A 189 3.57 7.71 -5.22
N LEU A 190 4.47 7.67 -4.23
CA LEU A 190 4.13 7.22 -2.88
C LEU A 190 3.04 8.10 -2.27
N TYR A 191 3.15 9.42 -2.38
CA TYR A 191 2.14 10.34 -1.87
C TYR A 191 0.76 10.06 -2.46
N ASN A 192 0.69 9.84 -3.78
CA ASN A 192 -0.55 9.50 -4.47
C ASN A 192 -1.12 8.15 -4.04
N ILE A 193 -0.29 7.19 -3.65
CA ILE A 193 -0.74 5.90 -3.08
C ILE A 193 -1.31 6.14 -1.67
N LEU A 194 -0.57 6.85 -0.82
CA LEU A 194 -0.98 7.16 0.55
C LEU A 194 -2.30 7.94 0.58
N GLN A 195 -2.50 8.90 -0.33
CA GLN A 195 -3.78 9.61 -0.45
C GLN A 195 -4.94 8.67 -0.80
N ARG A 196 -4.74 7.68 -1.69
CA ARG A 196 -5.78 6.70 -2.04
C ARG A 196 -6.06 5.71 -0.91
N MET A 197 -5.04 5.38 -0.12
CA MET A 197 -5.22 4.51 1.04
C MET A 197 -5.91 5.26 2.19
N ASN A 198 -5.52 6.49 2.47
CA ASN A 198 -6.07 7.30 3.57
C ASN A 198 -7.39 8.01 3.21
N GLY A 199 -7.70 8.15 1.92
CA GLY A 199 -8.95 8.72 1.45
C GLY A 199 -10.13 7.81 1.76
N THR A 200 -10.98 8.25 2.67
CA THR A 200 -12.42 7.94 2.68
C THR A 200 -13.10 8.89 1.69
N GLU A 201 -13.13 8.54 0.41
CA GLU A 201 -14.10 9.07 -0.56
C GLU A 201 -14.67 7.93 -1.38
#